data_AF-A0A8T4RYL7-F1
#
_entry.id   AF-A0A8T4RYL7-F1
#
_cell.length_a   1.000
_cell.length_b   1.000
_cell.length_c   1.000
_cell.angle_alpha   90.00
_cell.angle_beta   90.00
_cell.angle_gamma   90.00
#
_symmetry.space_group_name_H-M   'P 1'
#
loop_
_entity.id
_entity.type
_entity.pdbx_description
1 polymer ?
#
loop_
_entity_poly.entity_id
_entity_poly.type
_entity_poly.pdbx_seq_one_letter_code
_entity_poly.pdbx_strand_id
1 'polypeptide(L)'
;MKVHFVEAHATVKIKLPKPVIKKLPDRVCIATDVQFIKHLPSLKNQLEAAGKTAATVKGAHARHISQILGCSHLKMDYPKLTEAFLYVGDGLFHPKALLLGSDKDVYIYNPFSKEFRKLPHSEVAEIKKQEKAAMTRFLHADKVGVLLSVKPGQTGVQAYLNQIYSLEKTFPEKRFHYLAFDTLDFNQLENFTFVDVFVNTACTRLMDDCARFPKPVVNIEQILNLKK
;
A
#
# COMPACT_ATOMS: atom_id res chain seq x y z
N MET A 1 -12.88 9.98 -24.24
CA MET A 1 -12.26 8.72 -24.71
C MET A 1 -12.96 7.54 -24.02
N LYS A 2 -13.42 6.52 -24.75
CA LYS A 2 -13.93 5.29 -24.13
C LYS A 2 -12.76 4.37 -23.84
N VAL A 3 -12.67 3.85 -22.62
CA VAL A 3 -11.60 2.95 -22.19
C VAL A 3 -12.21 1.62 -21.77
N HIS A 4 -11.73 0.53 -22.33
CA HIS A 4 -12.14 -0.83 -21.97
C HIS A 4 -11.02 -1.50 -21.16
N PHE A 5 -11.34 -1.92 -19.94
CA PHE A 5 -10.41 -2.65 -19.08
C PHE A 5 -10.61 -4.15 -19.30
N VAL A 6 -9.55 -4.86 -19.66
CA VAL A 6 -9.54 -6.33 -19.81
C VAL A 6 -8.64 -6.91 -18.73
N GLU A 7 -9.23 -7.66 -17.81
CA GLU A 7 -8.50 -8.27 -16.70
C GLU A 7 -7.75 -9.52 -17.18
N ALA A 8 -6.41 -9.47 -17.09
CA ALA A 8 -5.54 -10.60 -17.37
C ALA A 8 -5.48 -11.53 -16.15
N HIS A 9 -6.24 -12.63 -16.22
CA HIS A 9 -6.31 -13.61 -15.15
C HIS A 9 -5.26 -14.70 -15.34
N ALA A 10 -4.62 -15.11 -14.24
CA ALA A 10 -3.70 -16.23 -14.26
C ALA A 10 -4.46 -17.54 -14.53
N THR A 11 -3.86 -18.43 -15.32
CA THR A 11 -4.43 -19.75 -15.66
C THR A 11 -3.97 -20.86 -14.71
N VAL A 12 -3.08 -20.53 -13.77
CA VAL A 12 -2.51 -21.49 -12.81
C VAL A 12 -3.58 -22.05 -11.87
N LYS A 13 -3.61 -23.36 -11.68
CA LYS A 13 -4.48 -23.98 -10.67
C LYS A 13 -3.88 -23.79 -9.27
N ILE A 14 -4.69 -23.25 -8.36
CA ILE A 14 -4.28 -22.98 -6.97
C ILE A 14 -4.91 -24.00 -6.03
N LYS A 15 -4.07 -24.91 -5.54
CA LYS A 15 -4.42 -25.84 -4.44
C LYS A 15 -3.47 -25.58 -3.28
N LEU A 16 -4.02 -25.28 -2.11
CA LEU A 16 -3.25 -25.11 -0.88
C LEU A 16 -2.88 -26.49 -0.31
N PRO A 17 -1.59 -26.78 -0.10
CA PRO A 17 -1.17 -28.03 0.53
C PRO A 17 -1.71 -28.16 1.96
N LYS A 18 -2.08 -29.37 2.40
CA LYS A 18 -2.51 -29.60 3.80
C LYS A 18 -1.52 -29.06 4.85
N PRO A 19 -0.19 -29.20 4.68
CA PRO A 19 0.77 -28.61 5.62
C PRO A 19 0.71 -27.08 5.68
N VAL A 20 0.38 -26.42 4.57
CA VAL A 20 0.21 -24.95 4.51
C VAL A 20 -1.03 -24.55 5.30
N ILE A 21 -2.16 -25.20 5.06
CA ILE A 21 -3.41 -24.91 5.77
C ILE A 21 -3.26 -25.13 7.28
N LYS A 22 -2.53 -26.18 7.69
CA LYS A 22 -2.26 -26.47 9.11
C LYS A 22 -1.43 -25.39 9.80
N LYS A 23 -0.55 -24.68 9.07
CA LYS A 23 0.28 -23.59 9.60
C LYS A 23 -0.48 -22.26 9.73
N LEU A 24 -1.65 -22.13 9.10
CA LEU A 24 -2.48 -20.92 9.20
C LEU A 24 -3.31 -20.92 10.50
N PRO A 25 -3.59 -19.74 11.08
CA PRO A 25 -4.50 -19.62 12.22
C PRO A 25 -5.94 -19.95 11.81
N ASP A 26 -6.87 -19.96 12.76
CA ASP A 26 -8.24 -20.41 12.51
C ASP A 26 -9.07 -19.38 11.72
N ARG A 27 -8.82 -18.09 11.94
CA ARG A 27 -9.52 -16.99 11.24
C ARG A 27 -8.58 -16.26 10.29
N VAL A 28 -8.65 -16.62 9.01
CA VAL A 28 -7.77 -16.13 7.95
C VAL A 28 -8.53 -15.20 7.02
N CYS A 29 -7.95 -14.05 6.70
CA CYS A 29 -8.47 -13.15 5.68
C CYS A 29 -7.69 -13.33 4.37
N ILE A 30 -8.38 -13.67 3.28
CA ILE A 30 -7.75 -13.89 1.98
C ILE A 30 -7.50 -12.54 1.30
N ALA A 31 -6.29 -12.35 0.79
CA ALA A 31 -5.91 -11.22 -0.05
C ALA A 31 -5.17 -11.73 -1.30
N THR A 32 -5.34 -11.05 -2.43
CA THR A 32 -4.71 -11.39 -3.71
C THR A 32 -4.65 -10.16 -4.61
N ASP A 33 -3.89 -10.21 -5.69
CA ASP A 33 -4.04 -9.29 -6.81
C ASP A 33 -5.22 -9.68 -7.72
N VAL A 34 -5.45 -8.86 -8.76
CA VAL A 34 -6.50 -9.08 -9.76
C VAL A 34 -6.28 -10.36 -10.58
N GLN A 35 -5.03 -10.82 -10.73
CA GLN A 35 -4.73 -11.95 -11.61
C GLN A 35 -5.27 -13.26 -11.03
N PHE A 36 -5.26 -13.41 -9.70
CA PHE A 36 -5.78 -14.61 -9.03
C PHE A 36 -7.19 -14.45 -8.43
N ILE A 37 -7.89 -13.34 -8.68
CA ILE A 37 -9.17 -13.04 -8.04
C ILE A 37 -10.25 -14.11 -8.30
N LYS A 38 -10.21 -14.75 -9.48
CA LYS A 38 -11.11 -15.83 -9.87
C LYS A 38 -10.93 -17.11 -9.03
N HIS A 39 -9.81 -17.26 -8.33
CA HIS A 39 -9.57 -18.39 -7.44
C HIS A 39 -10.16 -18.21 -6.04
N LEU A 40 -10.65 -17.00 -5.69
CA LEU A 40 -11.18 -16.72 -4.36
C LEU A 40 -12.22 -17.74 -3.87
N PRO A 41 -13.26 -18.14 -4.67
CA PRO A 41 -14.22 -19.14 -4.22
C PRO A 41 -13.56 -20.49 -3.89
N SER A 42 -12.61 -20.92 -4.71
CA SER A 42 -11.89 -22.18 -4.48
C SER A 42 -11.01 -22.11 -3.23
N LEU A 43 -10.33 -20.98 -3.00
CA LEU A 43 -9.50 -20.77 -1.81
C LEU A 43 -10.32 -20.77 -0.52
N LYS A 44 -11.48 -20.10 -0.53
CA LYS A 44 -12.43 -20.13 0.60
C LYS A 44 -12.85 -21.56 0.92
N ASN A 45 -13.33 -22.30 -0.08
CA ASN A 45 -13.76 -23.69 0.10
C ASN A 45 -12.65 -24.58 0.67
N GLN A 46 -11.40 -24.40 0.20
CA GLN A 46 -10.26 -25.19 0.69
C GLN A 46 -9.94 -24.92 2.16
N LEU A 47 -10.05 -23.67 2.61
CA LEU A 47 -9.85 -23.29 4.02
C LEU A 47 -11.02 -23.76 4.90
N GLU A 48 -12.26 -23.51 4.46
CA GLU A 48 -13.48 -23.87 5.20
C GLU A 48 -13.63 -25.39 5.35
N ALA A 49 -13.32 -26.17 4.31
CA ALA A 49 -13.30 -27.64 4.39
C ALA A 49 -12.25 -28.19 5.38
N ALA A 50 -11.25 -27.38 5.75
CA ALA A 50 -10.26 -27.71 6.75
C ALA A 50 -10.59 -27.12 8.14
N GLY A 51 -11.81 -26.63 8.35
CA GLY A 51 -12.29 -26.07 9.61
C GLY A 51 -11.82 -24.64 9.89
N LYS A 52 -11.28 -23.93 8.90
CA LYS A 52 -10.82 -22.54 9.03
C LYS A 52 -11.93 -21.57 8.61
N THR A 53 -12.01 -20.42 9.26
CA THR A 53 -12.84 -19.30 8.80
C THR A 53 -12.10 -18.53 7.71
N ALA A 54 -12.70 -18.44 6.52
CA ALA A 54 -12.14 -17.73 5.38
C ALA A 54 -12.84 -16.37 5.15
N ALA A 55 -12.27 -15.32 5.74
CA ALA A 55 -12.70 -13.93 5.56
C ALA A 55 -12.14 -13.31 4.27
N THR A 56 -12.64 -12.14 3.92
CA THR A 56 -12.21 -11.36 2.75
C THR A 56 -11.85 -9.94 3.16
N VAL A 57 -10.93 -9.31 2.43
CA VAL A 57 -10.57 -7.89 2.60
C VAL A 57 -11.06 -7.07 1.41
N LYS A 58 -11.40 -5.80 1.62
CA LYS A 58 -11.58 -4.83 0.52
C LYS A 58 -10.52 -3.74 0.63
N GLY A 59 -9.56 -3.75 -0.28
CA GLY A 59 -8.51 -2.74 -0.35
C GLY A 59 -9.00 -1.41 -0.93
N ALA A 60 -8.31 -0.31 -0.59
CA ALA A 60 -8.52 1.00 -1.20
C ALA A 60 -8.43 0.90 -2.73
N HIS A 61 -9.39 1.51 -3.44
CA HIS A 61 -9.46 1.54 -4.91
C HIS A 61 -9.54 0.17 -5.60
N ALA A 62 -9.62 -0.93 -4.85
CA ALA A 62 -9.77 -2.26 -5.41
C ALA A 62 -11.17 -2.43 -6.00
N ARG A 63 -11.24 -3.07 -7.18
CA ARG A 63 -12.50 -3.36 -7.87
C ARG A 63 -13.21 -4.54 -7.25
N HIS A 64 -12.46 -5.55 -6.82
CA HIS A 64 -12.97 -6.83 -6.35
C HIS A 64 -12.76 -7.05 -4.85
N ILE A 65 -13.58 -7.93 -4.28
CA ILE A 65 -13.39 -8.42 -2.91
C ILE A 65 -12.17 -9.35 -2.86
N SER A 66 -11.36 -9.23 -1.81
CA SER A 66 -10.04 -9.84 -1.62
C SER A 66 -8.94 -9.32 -2.54
N GLN A 67 -9.25 -8.39 -3.46
CA GLN A 67 -8.22 -7.72 -4.24
C GLN A 67 -7.54 -6.65 -3.38
N ILE A 68 -6.21 -6.64 -3.41
CA ILE A 68 -5.37 -5.59 -2.87
C ILE A 68 -4.49 -4.97 -3.95
N LEU A 69 -4.12 -3.72 -3.73
CA LEU A 69 -3.18 -2.92 -4.51
C LEU A 69 -2.04 -2.46 -3.61
N GLY A 70 -0.96 -1.93 -4.18
CA GLY A 70 0.14 -1.36 -3.39
C GLY A 70 -0.29 -0.27 -2.40
N CYS A 71 -1.29 0.54 -2.79
CA CYS A 71 -1.87 1.60 -1.97
C CYS A 71 -2.96 1.12 -0.99
N SER A 72 -3.29 -0.19 -0.96
CA SER A 72 -4.35 -0.68 -0.07
C SER A 72 -4.04 -0.47 1.41
N HIS A 73 -2.78 -0.31 1.81
CA HIS A 73 -2.40 0.01 3.19
C HIS A 73 -3.06 1.29 3.74
N LEU A 74 -3.46 2.22 2.87
CA LEU A 74 -4.17 3.44 3.25
C LEU A 74 -5.55 3.18 3.84
N LYS A 75 -6.23 2.15 3.33
CA LYS A 75 -7.57 1.74 3.79
C LYS A 75 -7.83 0.30 3.39
N MET A 76 -8.06 -0.54 4.39
CA MET A 76 -8.49 -1.92 4.21
C MET A 76 -9.68 -2.18 5.10
N ASP A 77 -10.74 -2.75 4.52
CA ASP A 77 -11.90 -3.21 5.28
C ASP A 77 -11.83 -4.73 5.40
N TYR A 78 -11.66 -5.23 6.63
CA TYR A 78 -11.60 -6.65 6.95
C TYR A 78 -12.14 -6.90 8.37
N PRO A 79 -12.63 -8.13 8.67
CA PRO A 79 -13.19 -8.42 9.99
C PRO A 79 -12.15 -8.27 11.12
N LYS A 80 -12.52 -7.58 12.21
CA LYS A 80 -11.64 -7.37 13.39
C LYS A 80 -11.12 -8.68 14.00
N LEU A 81 -11.92 -9.75 13.92
CA LEU A 81 -11.57 -11.09 14.42
C LEU A 81 -10.53 -11.83 13.56
N THR A 82 -10.11 -11.26 12.43
CA THR A 82 -9.01 -11.79 11.61
C THR A 82 -7.75 -11.95 12.45
N GLU A 83 -7.14 -13.12 12.41
CA GLU A 83 -5.88 -13.43 13.09
C GLU A 83 -4.68 -13.19 12.17
N ALA A 84 -4.82 -13.55 10.88
CA ALA A 84 -3.80 -13.31 9.87
C ALA A 84 -4.40 -13.14 8.47
N PHE A 85 -3.61 -12.55 7.59
CA PHE A 85 -3.87 -12.58 6.15
C PHE A 85 -3.19 -13.77 5.49
N LEU A 86 -3.85 -14.37 4.51
CA LEU A 86 -3.23 -15.21 3.50
C LEU A 86 -3.22 -14.44 2.18
N TYR A 87 -2.04 -13.95 1.80
CA TYR A 87 -1.79 -13.42 0.47
C TYR A 87 -1.49 -14.56 -0.51
N VAL A 88 -2.27 -14.65 -1.58
CA VAL A 88 -2.02 -15.57 -2.70
C VAL A 88 -1.58 -14.76 -3.90
N GLY A 89 -0.36 -14.98 -4.36
CA GLY A 89 0.23 -14.25 -5.48
C GLY A 89 1.74 -14.30 -5.45
N ASP A 90 2.37 -13.57 -6.36
CA ASP A 90 3.82 -13.47 -6.46
C ASP A 90 4.36 -12.11 -5.96
N GLY A 91 5.68 -12.04 -5.79
CA GLY A 91 6.36 -10.85 -5.30
C GLY A 91 6.07 -10.51 -3.84
N LEU A 92 6.71 -9.42 -3.39
CA LEU A 92 6.57 -8.91 -2.01
C LEU A 92 5.86 -7.57 -1.93
N PHE A 93 5.56 -6.95 -3.07
CA PHE A 93 4.99 -5.61 -3.14
C PHE A 93 3.63 -5.56 -2.43
N HIS A 94 2.63 -6.31 -2.90
CA HIS A 94 1.30 -6.34 -2.30
C HIS A 94 1.24 -6.85 -0.84
N PRO A 95 1.91 -7.95 -0.45
CA PRO A 95 1.83 -8.41 0.94
C PRO A 95 2.50 -7.45 1.92
N LYS A 96 3.51 -6.65 1.50
CA LYS A 96 4.02 -5.54 2.33
C LYS A 96 2.97 -4.46 2.59
N ALA A 97 2.03 -4.22 1.66
CA ALA A 97 0.94 -3.28 1.90
C ALA A 97 0.00 -3.77 3.03
N LEU A 98 -0.19 -5.08 3.17
CA LEU A 98 -0.96 -5.65 4.28
C LEU A 98 -0.25 -5.37 5.63
N LEU A 99 1.07 -5.57 5.72
CA LEU A 99 1.86 -5.28 6.92
C LEU A 99 1.99 -3.78 7.24
N LEU A 100 1.92 -2.92 6.23
CA LEU A 100 1.92 -1.47 6.43
C LEU A 100 0.59 -0.99 7.01
N GLY A 101 -0.54 -1.55 6.56
CA GLY A 101 -1.87 -1.13 6.99
C GLY A 101 -2.50 -1.97 8.12
N SER A 102 -1.75 -2.91 8.71
CA SER A 102 -2.24 -3.79 9.77
C SER A 102 -1.10 -4.40 10.56
N ASP A 103 -1.34 -4.66 11.85
CA ASP A 103 -0.41 -5.41 12.72
C ASP A 103 -0.60 -6.93 12.65
N LYS A 104 -1.55 -7.41 11.82
CA LYS A 104 -1.81 -8.85 11.66
C LYS A 104 -0.66 -9.52 10.91
N ASP A 105 -0.45 -10.79 11.24
CA ASP A 105 0.49 -11.62 10.48
C ASP A 105 0.07 -11.76 9.02
N VAL A 106 1.06 -11.81 8.12
CA VAL A 106 0.83 -12.02 6.69
C VAL A 106 1.56 -13.29 6.26
N TYR A 107 0.80 -14.27 5.80
CA TYR A 107 1.32 -15.47 5.16
C TYR A 107 1.21 -15.32 3.65
N ILE A 108 2.23 -15.78 2.93
CA ILE A 108 2.29 -15.72 1.48
C ILE A 108 2.29 -17.15 0.94
N TYR A 109 1.45 -17.39 -0.06
CA TYR A 109 1.53 -18.59 -0.89
C TYR A 109 1.72 -18.18 -2.35
N ASN A 110 2.86 -18.52 -2.92
CA ASN A 110 3.15 -18.27 -4.32
C ASN A 110 2.57 -19.40 -5.18
N PRO A 111 1.58 -19.13 -6.06
CA PRO A 111 0.92 -20.17 -6.84
C PRO A 111 1.81 -20.77 -7.93
N PHE A 112 2.90 -20.12 -8.32
CA PHE A 112 3.86 -20.61 -9.31
C PHE A 112 4.94 -21.47 -8.65
N SER A 113 5.68 -20.91 -7.67
CA SER A 113 6.78 -21.62 -7.00
C SER A 113 6.31 -22.63 -5.94
N LYS A 114 5.04 -22.54 -5.52
CA LYS A 114 4.45 -23.29 -4.41
C LYS A 114 5.10 -23.02 -3.04
N GLU A 115 5.91 -21.97 -2.95
CA GLU A 115 6.52 -21.53 -1.70
C GLU A 115 5.45 -20.98 -0.75
N PHE A 116 5.55 -21.37 0.52
CA PHE A 116 4.75 -20.83 1.60
C PHE A 116 5.65 -20.27 2.69
N ARG A 117 5.44 -19.01 3.07
CA ARG A 117 6.20 -18.37 4.13
C ARG A 117 5.36 -17.35 4.90
N LYS A 118 5.75 -17.10 6.15
CA LYS A 118 5.29 -15.94 6.91
C LYS A 118 6.18 -14.76 6.53
N LEU A 119 5.59 -13.62 6.18
CA LEU A 119 6.34 -12.40 5.89
C LEU A 119 6.77 -11.75 7.21
N PRO A 120 8.07 -11.57 7.47
CA PRO A 120 8.54 -10.93 8.70
C PRO A 120 8.09 -9.47 8.78
N HIS A 121 7.71 -8.98 9.96
CA HIS A 121 7.38 -7.56 10.16
C HIS A 121 8.55 -6.62 9.89
N SER A 122 9.80 -7.13 9.96
CA SER A 122 11.01 -6.38 9.59
C SER A 122 11.04 -5.96 8.11
N GLU A 123 10.26 -6.62 7.24
CA GLU A 123 10.19 -6.31 5.80
C GLU A 123 9.63 -4.92 5.48
N VAL A 124 8.95 -4.30 6.44
CA VAL A 124 8.40 -2.95 6.34
C VAL A 124 8.97 -2.00 7.39
N ALA A 125 9.93 -2.45 8.20
CA ALA A 125 10.50 -1.66 9.28
C ALA A 125 11.25 -0.43 8.77
N GLU A 126 12.02 -0.57 7.68
CA GLU A 126 12.75 0.55 7.10
C GLU A 126 11.80 1.60 6.52
N ILE A 127 10.72 1.18 5.84
CA ILE A 127 9.69 2.11 5.33
C ILE A 127 9.08 2.89 6.50
N LYS A 128 8.63 2.20 7.56
CA LYS A 128 8.04 2.84 8.74
C LYS A 128 9.03 3.81 9.43
N LYS A 129 10.31 3.43 9.50
CA LYS A 129 11.38 4.27 10.08
C LYS A 129 11.61 5.53 9.26
N GLN A 130 11.72 5.40 7.94
CA GLN A 130 11.92 6.52 7.02
C GLN A 130 10.74 7.49 7.04
N GLU A 131 9.52 6.95 7.02
CA GLU A 131 8.31 7.74 7.16
C GLU A 131 8.27 8.53 8.48
N LYS A 132 8.62 7.89 9.61
CA LYS A 132 8.72 8.58 10.91
C LYS A 132 9.76 9.69 10.89
N ALA A 133 10.94 9.43 10.32
CA ALA A 133 12.01 10.43 10.21
C ALA A 133 11.60 11.61 9.31
N ALA A 134 10.96 11.33 8.17
CA ALA A 134 10.46 12.34 7.26
C ALA A 134 9.34 13.18 7.89
N MET A 135 8.47 12.55 8.69
CA MET A 135 7.45 13.27 9.46
C MET A 135 8.07 14.22 10.50
N THR A 136 9.08 13.78 11.25
CA THR A 136 9.82 14.68 12.15
C THR A 136 10.46 15.83 11.37
N ARG A 137 11.07 15.55 10.21
CA ARG A 137 11.62 16.60 9.35
C ARG A 137 10.55 17.58 8.88
N PHE A 138 9.36 17.10 8.53
CA PHE A 138 8.24 17.93 8.12
C PHE A 138 7.79 18.91 9.21
N LEU A 139 7.71 18.46 10.47
CA LEU A 139 7.31 19.33 11.58
C LEU A 139 8.27 20.50 11.78
N HIS A 140 9.57 20.29 11.56
CA HIS A 140 10.63 21.32 11.71
C HIS A 140 11.01 22.03 10.40
N ALA A 141 10.40 21.69 9.27
CA ALA A 141 10.72 22.29 7.98
C ALA A 141 10.09 23.68 7.83
N ASP A 142 10.82 24.58 7.18
CA ASP A 142 10.32 25.90 6.78
C ASP A 142 9.80 25.86 5.34
N LYS A 143 10.48 25.12 4.45
CA LYS A 143 10.17 25.04 3.02
C LYS A 143 9.82 23.61 2.61
N VAL A 144 8.59 23.41 2.15
CA VAL A 144 8.01 22.10 1.83
C VAL A 144 7.76 21.99 0.33
N GLY A 145 8.31 20.94 -0.30
CA GLY A 145 8.01 20.60 -1.69
C GLY A 145 6.85 19.60 -1.78
N VAL A 146 5.71 19.99 -2.34
CA VAL A 146 4.55 19.11 -2.50
C VAL A 146 4.54 18.51 -3.90
N LEU A 147 4.70 17.18 -3.97
CA LEU A 147 4.81 16.44 -5.23
C LEU A 147 3.42 16.09 -5.77
N LEU A 148 3.02 16.70 -6.87
CA LEU A 148 1.72 16.51 -7.53
C LEU A 148 1.88 15.70 -8.82
N SER A 149 1.42 14.44 -8.83
CA SER A 149 1.38 13.68 -10.09
C SER A 149 0.24 14.18 -10.98
N VAL A 150 0.42 14.17 -12.31
CA VAL A 150 -0.65 14.38 -13.30
C VAL A 150 -1.24 13.06 -13.84
N LYS A 151 -0.71 11.89 -13.41
CA LYS A 151 -1.19 10.59 -13.86
C LYS A 151 -2.63 10.34 -13.40
N PRO A 152 -3.53 9.86 -14.29
CA PRO A 152 -4.87 9.45 -13.90
C PRO A 152 -4.81 8.42 -12.75
N GLY A 153 -5.53 8.69 -11.66
CA GLY A 153 -5.54 7.85 -10.45
C GLY A 153 -4.44 8.18 -9.43
N GLN A 154 -3.46 9.04 -9.76
CA GLN A 154 -2.43 9.55 -8.84
C GLN A 154 -2.45 11.07 -8.66
N THR A 155 -3.25 11.80 -9.42
CA THR A 155 -3.50 13.24 -9.24
C THR A 155 -4.04 13.54 -7.85
N GLY A 156 -3.12 13.73 -6.88
CA GLY A 156 -3.40 13.89 -5.45
C GLY A 156 -4.14 12.74 -4.76
N VAL A 157 -4.53 11.69 -5.51
CA VAL A 157 -5.77 10.91 -5.31
C VAL A 157 -6.95 11.88 -5.17
N GLN A 158 -7.85 11.96 -6.16
CA GLN A 158 -8.99 12.91 -6.30
C GLN A 158 -9.79 13.30 -5.02
N ALA A 159 -9.63 12.59 -3.90
CA ALA A 159 -10.18 12.90 -2.58
C ALA A 159 -9.41 13.96 -1.76
N TYR A 160 -8.14 14.26 -2.08
CA TYR A 160 -7.28 15.07 -1.19
C TYR A 160 -6.91 16.47 -1.68
N LEU A 161 -7.36 16.94 -2.86
CA LEU A 161 -6.97 18.28 -3.35
C LEU A 161 -7.29 19.38 -2.34
N ASN A 162 -8.49 19.36 -1.77
CA ASN A 162 -8.89 20.33 -0.75
C ASN A 162 -8.02 20.25 0.52
N GLN A 163 -7.58 19.05 0.89
CA GLN A 163 -6.72 18.78 2.04
C GLN A 163 -5.27 19.19 1.77
N ILE A 164 -4.78 18.96 0.54
CA ILE A 164 -3.47 19.42 0.07
C ILE A 164 -3.42 20.94 0.16
N TYR A 165 -4.40 21.64 -0.42
CA TYR A 165 -4.46 23.11 -0.37
C TYR A 165 -4.78 23.65 1.03
N SER A 166 -5.33 22.85 1.94
CA SER A 166 -5.52 23.27 3.34
C SER A 166 -4.27 23.11 4.20
N LEU A 167 -3.18 22.54 3.67
CA LEU A 167 -1.90 22.47 4.36
C LEU A 167 -1.37 23.85 4.70
N GLU A 168 -1.46 24.82 3.78
CA GLU A 168 -1.06 26.22 4.03
C GLU A 168 -1.85 26.86 5.17
N LYS A 169 -3.15 26.58 5.27
CA LYS A 169 -3.98 27.05 6.39
C LYS A 169 -3.65 26.35 7.70
N THR A 170 -3.22 25.10 7.61
CA THR A 170 -2.90 24.26 8.77
C THR A 170 -1.53 24.59 9.35
N PHE A 171 -0.58 24.89 8.49
CA PHE A 171 0.82 25.18 8.83
C PHE A 171 1.21 26.54 8.22
N PRO A 172 0.61 27.65 8.70
CA PRO A 172 0.81 28.98 8.13
C PRO A 172 2.25 29.49 8.27
N GLU A 173 3.04 28.89 9.16
CA GLU A 173 4.46 29.17 9.34
C GLU A 173 5.35 28.57 8.25
N LYS A 174 4.83 27.62 7.46
CA LYS A 174 5.58 26.91 6.41
C LYS A 174 5.29 27.49 5.04
N ARG A 175 6.32 27.48 4.18
CA ARG A 175 6.20 27.84 2.75
C ARG A 175 6.07 26.58 1.91
N PHE A 176 4.94 26.43 1.23
CA PHE A 176 4.66 25.30 0.35
C PHE A 176 5.02 25.62 -1.11
N HIS A 177 5.63 24.67 -1.80
CA HIS A 177 6.00 24.73 -3.21
C HIS A 177 5.44 23.52 -3.94
N TYR A 178 4.47 23.71 -4.82
CA TYR A 178 3.82 22.61 -5.55
C TYR A 178 4.57 22.28 -6.84
N LEU A 179 4.97 21.03 -6.97
CA LEU A 179 5.80 20.52 -8.06
C LEU A 179 4.99 19.47 -8.84
N ALA A 180 4.52 19.84 -10.03
CA ALA A 180 3.76 18.95 -10.88
C ALA A 180 4.67 18.07 -11.74
N PHE A 181 4.33 16.78 -11.88
CA PHE A 181 5.08 15.84 -12.71
C PHE A 181 4.17 14.75 -13.28
N ASP A 182 4.51 14.18 -14.43
CA ASP A 182 3.88 12.93 -14.89
C ASP A 182 4.58 11.73 -14.25
N THR A 183 5.81 11.45 -14.68
CA THR A 183 6.68 10.43 -14.10
C THR A 183 7.73 11.11 -13.23
N LEU A 184 7.88 10.67 -11.98
CA LEU A 184 8.82 11.30 -11.04
C LEU A 184 10.25 10.91 -11.44
N ASP A 185 11.04 11.89 -11.85
CA ASP A 185 12.49 11.77 -11.98
C ASP A 185 13.14 12.29 -10.69
N PHE A 186 13.73 11.38 -9.93
CA PHE A 186 14.38 11.68 -8.65
C PHE A 186 15.55 12.65 -8.82
N ASN A 187 16.25 12.62 -9.96
CA ASN A 187 17.38 13.51 -10.20
C ASN A 187 16.92 14.97 -10.36
N GLN A 188 15.72 15.20 -10.89
CA GLN A 188 15.16 16.56 -11.00
C GLN A 188 14.85 17.18 -9.64
N LEU A 189 14.69 16.36 -8.58
CA LEU A 189 14.43 16.85 -7.24
C LEU A 189 15.64 17.57 -6.64
N GLU A 190 16.86 17.30 -7.13
CA GLU A 190 18.09 17.97 -6.69
C GLU A 190 18.13 19.45 -7.06
N ASN A 191 17.38 19.85 -8.09
CA ASN A 191 17.26 21.26 -8.50
C ASN A 191 16.53 22.12 -7.45
N PHE A 192 15.76 21.51 -6.54
CA PHE A 192 15.01 22.20 -5.50
C PHE A 192 15.79 22.21 -4.17
N THR A 193 17.02 22.71 -4.20
CA THR A 193 17.95 22.72 -3.04
C THR A 193 17.40 23.45 -1.81
N PHE A 194 16.45 24.37 -2.01
CA PHE A 194 15.77 25.11 -0.95
C PHE A 194 14.71 24.30 -0.20
N VAL A 195 14.30 23.13 -0.69
CA VAL A 195 13.29 22.28 -0.04
C VAL A 195 13.92 21.49 1.10
N ASP A 196 13.29 21.56 2.27
CA ASP A 196 13.73 20.83 3.47
C ASP A 196 13.21 19.39 3.52
N VAL A 197 12.04 19.18 2.94
CA VAL A 197 11.27 17.92 2.96
C VAL A 197 10.28 17.90 1.78
N PHE A 198 10.08 16.72 1.22
CA PHE A 198 9.03 16.50 0.22
C PHE A 198 7.78 15.88 0.84
N VAL A 199 6.61 16.32 0.39
CA VAL A 199 5.33 15.67 0.66
C VAL A 199 4.90 14.94 -0.60
N ASN A 200 4.80 13.61 -0.51
CA ASN A 200 4.28 12.79 -1.59
C ASN A 200 2.75 12.77 -1.55
N THR A 201 2.12 13.22 -2.63
CA THR A 201 0.66 13.11 -2.84
C THR A 201 0.32 12.19 -4.03
N ALA A 202 1.30 11.44 -4.54
CA ALA A 202 1.15 10.55 -5.69
C ALA A 202 1.01 9.09 -5.21
N CYS A 203 1.65 8.14 -5.91
CA CYS A 203 1.69 6.77 -5.46
C CYS A 203 2.43 6.65 -4.11
N THR A 204 1.75 6.17 -3.08
CA THR A 204 2.34 5.97 -1.74
C THR A 204 3.47 4.95 -1.71
N ARG A 205 3.60 4.14 -2.76
CA ARG A 205 4.68 3.16 -2.93
C ARG A 205 5.97 3.76 -3.47
N LEU A 206 6.02 5.05 -3.77
CA LEU A 206 7.30 5.77 -3.97
C LEU A 206 8.22 5.65 -2.73
N MET A 207 7.66 5.34 -1.55
CA MET A 207 8.43 5.06 -0.35
C MET A 207 9.31 3.80 -0.45
N ASP A 208 9.01 2.86 -1.35
CA ASP A 208 9.90 1.72 -1.62
C ASP A 208 11.24 2.20 -2.23
N ASP A 209 11.22 3.34 -2.93
CA ASP A 209 12.36 4.03 -3.53
C ASP A 209 12.85 5.20 -2.66
N CYS A 210 12.50 5.27 -1.37
CA CYS A 210 12.80 6.41 -0.50
C CYS A 210 14.30 6.80 -0.48
N ALA A 211 15.20 5.83 -0.61
CA ALA A 211 16.65 6.04 -0.65
C ALA A 211 17.13 6.86 -1.88
N ARG A 212 16.30 6.99 -2.91
CA ARG A 212 16.61 7.76 -4.13
C ARG A 212 16.19 9.22 -4.02
N PHE A 213 15.39 9.58 -3.02
CA PHE A 213 15.02 10.98 -2.82
C PHE A 213 16.22 11.76 -2.23
N PRO A 214 16.54 12.96 -2.75
CA PRO A 214 17.64 13.76 -2.22
C PRO A 214 17.33 14.43 -0.87
N LYS A 215 16.05 14.42 -0.46
CA LYS A 215 15.56 14.93 0.83
C LYS A 215 14.53 13.96 1.40
N PRO A 216 14.27 13.98 2.72
CA PRO A 216 13.22 13.14 3.31
C PRO A 216 11.87 13.36 2.62
N VAL A 217 11.11 12.29 2.45
CA VAL A 217 9.79 12.31 1.82
C VAL A 217 8.74 11.67 2.73
N VAL A 218 7.61 12.34 2.91
CA VAL A 218 6.50 11.87 3.74
C VAL A 218 5.23 11.76 2.91
N ASN A 219 4.51 10.65 3.05
CA ASN A 219 3.19 10.49 2.44
C ASN A 219 2.17 11.42 3.12
N ILE A 220 1.35 12.11 2.32
CA ILE A 220 0.40 13.12 2.82
C ILE A 220 -0.56 12.57 3.88
N GLU A 221 -0.95 11.30 3.80
CA GLU A 221 -1.89 10.68 4.74
C GLU A 221 -1.36 10.71 6.18
N GLN A 222 -0.03 10.68 6.36
CA GLN A 222 0.58 10.81 7.68
C GLN A 222 0.38 12.21 8.24
N ILE A 223 0.58 13.25 7.41
CA ILE A 223 0.36 14.64 7.78
C ILE A 223 -1.11 14.88 8.13
N LEU A 224 -2.03 14.36 7.33
CA LEU A 224 -3.46 14.52 7.57
C LEU A 224 -3.94 13.80 8.85
N ASN A 225 -3.23 12.75 9.29
CA ASN A 225 -3.54 12.03 10.52
C ASN A 225 -2.99 12.68 11.79
N LEU A 226 -2.14 13.73 11.71
CA LEU A 226 -1.69 14.49 12.90
C LEU A 226 -2.84 15.15 13.67
N LYS A 227 -3.99 15.36 13.01
CA LYS A 227 -5.14 16.09 13.53
C LYS A 227 -6.24 15.19 14.14
N LYS A 228 -5.97 13.91 14.39
CA LYS A 228 -6.91 13.00 15.04
C LYS A 228 -6.43 12.59 16.43
#